data_AF-A0A4R2K9F9-F1
#
_entry.id   AF-A0A4R2K9F9-F1
#
_cell.length_a   1.000
_cell.length_b   1.000
_cell.length_c   1.000
_cell.angle_alpha   90.00
_cell.angle_beta   90.00
_cell.angle_gamma   90.00
#
_symmetry.space_group_name_H-M   'P 1'
#
loop_
_entity.id
_entity.type
_entity.pdbx_description
1 polymer ?
#
loop_
_entity_poly.entity_id
_entity_poly.type
_entity_poly.pdbx_seq_one_letter_code
_entity_poly.pdbx_strand_id
1 'polypeptide(L)' 'MWTVVYMAHNKVDANKIKEILIQESFLVKLKGIGKEEDGVYEVLVPSGEAEEAHEVLVNL' A
#
# COMPACT_ATOMS: atom_id res chain seq x y z
N MET A 1 6.54 -4.19 -13.33
CA MET A 1 7.21 -3.26 -12.37
C MET A 1 6.24 -3.00 -11.22
N TRP A 2 6.71 -2.53 -10.06
CA TRP A 2 5.87 -2.23 -8.88
C TRP A 2 5.90 -0.73 -8.60
N THR A 3 4.75 -0.16 -8.25
CA THR A 3 4.59 1.27 -7.98
C THR A 3 4.06 1.47 -6.56
N VAL A 4 4.61 2.45 -5.84
CA VAL A 4 4.14 2.85 -4.51
C VAL A 4 2.88 3.70 -4.67
N VAL A 5 1.79 3.31 -4.01
CA VAL A 5 0.50 4.05 -4.04
C VAL A 5 0.14 4.64 -2.68
N TYR A 6 0.78 4.19 -1.60
CA TYR A 6 0.58 4.72 -0.25
C TYR A 6 1.84 4.54 0.60
N MET A 7 2.06 5.46 1.56
CA MET A 7 3.13 5.38 2.55
C MET A 7 2.53 5.52 3.95
N ALA A 8 2.74 4.52 4.80
CA ALA A 8 2.25 4.51 6.17
C ALA A 8 3.39 4.70 7.18
N HIS A 9 3.11 5.32 8.31
CA HIS A 9 4.09 5.56 9.39
C HIS A 9 4.26 4.39 10.36
N ASN A 10 3.44 3.35 10.22
CA ASN A 10 3.53 2.13 11.01
C ASN A 10 2.96 0.95 10.24
N LYS A 11 3.28 -0.26 10.69
CA LYS A 11 2.85 -1.50 10.03
C LYS A 11 1.34 -1.73 10.10
N VAL A 12 0.69 -1.24 11.15
CA VAL A 12 -0.74 -1.43 11.37
C VAL A 12 -1.54 -0.71 10.29
N ASP A 13 -1.23 0.56 10.03
CA ASP A 13 -1.90 1.34 9.00
C ASP A 13 -1.54 0.83 7.60
N ALA A 14 -0.30 0.40 7.36
CA ALA A 14 0.08 -0.26 6.11
C ALA A 14 -0.75 -1.52 5.83
N ASN A 15 -1.01 -2.33 6.87
CA ASN A 15 -1.83 -3.54 6.74
C ASN A 15 -3.29 -3.21 6.45
N LYS A 16 -3.87 -2.16 7.07
CA LYS A 16 -5.25 -1.73 6.76
C LYS A 16 -5.40 -1.39 5.29
N ILE A 17 -4.48 -0.58 4.76
CA ILE A 17 -4.51 -0.19 3.33
C ILE A 17 -4.32 -1.41 2.42
N LYS A 18 -3.42 -2.34 2.80
CA LYS A 18 -3.27 -3.61 2.08
C LYS A 18 -4.57 -4.42 2.06
N GLU A 19 -5.26 -4.54 3.18
CA GLU A 19 -6.51 -5.32 3.28
C GLU A 19 -7.61 -4.73 2.40
N ILE A 20 -7.79 -3.41 2.43
CA ILE A 20 -8.71 -2.67 1.55
C ILE A 20 -8.43 -2.99 0.08
N LEU A 21 -7.18 -2.82 -0.36
CA LEU A 21 -6.82 -3.04 -1.75
C LEU A 21 -6.95 -4.53 -2.16
N ILE A 22 -6.67 -5.47 -1.25
CA ILE A 22 -6.90 -6.90 -1.52
C ILE A 22 -8.40 -7.22 -1.66
N GLN A 23 -9.27 -6.56 -0.88
CA GLN A 23 -10.73 -6.72 -1.00
C GLN A 23 -11.24 -6.27 -2.38
N GLU A 24 -10.64 -5.24 -2.95
CA GLU A 24 -10.89 -4.77 -4.31
C GLU A 24 -10.13 -5.58 -5.39
N SER A 25 -9.60 -6.75 -5.04
CA SER A 25 -8.90 -7.68 -5.95
C SER A 25 -7.55 -7.21 -6.50
N PHE A 26 -6.89 -6.22 -5.89
CA PHE A 26 -5.54 -5.81 -6.26
C PHE A 26 -4.48 -6.75 -5.70
N LEU A 27 -3.37 -6.90 -6.44
CA LEU A 27 -2.17 -7.54 -5.91
C LEU A 27 -1.36 -6.51 -5.11
N VAL A 28 -1.12 -6.76 -3.83
CA VAL A 28 -0.46 -5.79 -2.94
C VAL A 28 0.79 -6.36 -2.30
N LYS A 29 1.86 -5.55 -2.27
CA LYS A 29 3.08 -5.81 -1.49
C LYS A 29 3.30 -4.71 -0.46
N LEU A 30 3.74 -5.10 0.73
CA LEU A 30 4.23 -4.18 1.75
C LEU A 30 5.75 -4.25 1.82
N LYS A 31 6.39 -3.08 1.91
CA LYS A 31 7.83 -2.96 2.07
C LYS A 31 8.13 -1.95 3.18
N GLY A 32 8.73 -2.43 4.26
CA GLY A 32 9.23 -1.56 5.33
C GLY A 32 10.53 -0.87 4.92
N ILE A 33 10.65 0.41 5.25
CA ILE A 33 11.84 1.24 5.10
C ILE A 33 12.16 1.83 6.48
N GLY A 34 13.34 1.52 7.02
CA GLY A 34 13.81 2.02 8.31
C GLY A 34 13.94 0.93 9.38
N LYS A 35 14.23 1.35 10.62
CA LYS A 35 14.35 0.47 11.79
C LYS A 35 12.95 0.13 12.33
N GLU A 36 12.80 -1.04 12.94
CA GLU A 36 11.50 -1.68 13.26
C GLU A 36 10.51 -0.83 14.08
N GLU A 37 10.97 0.12 14.89
CA GLU A 37 10.08 0.93 15.77
C GLU A 37 9.51 2.20 15.12
N ASP A 38 10.18 2.80 14.13
CA ASP A 38 9.77 4.04 13.44
C ASP A 38 9.74 3.87 11.91
N GLY A 39 9.49 2.64 11.46
CA GLY A 39 9.56 2.27 10.05
C GLY A 39 8.43 2.87 9.21
N VAL A 40 8.79 3.49 8.09
CA VAL A 40 7.84 3.87 7.04
C VAL A 40 7.55 2.64 6.19
N TYR A 41 6.30 2.39 5.85
CA TYR A 41 5.90 1.25 5.04
C TYR A 41 5.34 1.72 3.70
N GLU A 42 5.98 1.30 2.62
CA GLU A 42 5.46 1.45 1.26
C GLU A 42 4.40 0.38 1.00
N VAL A 43 3.25 0.80 0.48
CA VAL A 43 2.23 -0.08 -0.09
C VAL A 43 2.36 -0.01 -1.61
N LEU A 44 2.62 -1.16 -2.23
CA LEU A 44 2.90 -1.27 -3.66
C LEU A 44 1.87 -2.14 -4.37
N VAL A 45 1.56 -1.76 -5.61
CA VAL A 45 0.74 -2.52 -6.56
C VAL A 45 1.47 -2.68 -7.90
N PRO A 46 1.06 -3.60 -8.79
CA PRO A 46 1.53 -3.63 -10.17
C PRO A 46 1.36 -2.26 -10.84
N SER A 47 2.36 -1.81 -11.59
CA SER A 47 2.30 -0.47 -12.20
C SER A 47 1.13 -0.27 -13.16
N GLY A 48 0.56 -1.34 -13.72
CA GLY A 48 -0.62 -1.28 -14.58
C GLY A 48 -1.96 -1.20 -13.83
N GLU A 49 -1.94 -1.24 -12.50
CA GLU A 49 -3.11 -1.12 -11.62
C GLU A 49 -3.00 0.12 -10.71
N ALA A 50 -1.97 0.95 -10.90
CA ALA A 50 -1.62 2.02 -9.98
C ALA A 50 -2.63 3.17 -9.98
N GLU A 51 -3.26 3.43 -11.13
CA GLU A 51 -4.28 4.47 -11.27
C GLU A 51 -5.58 4.04 -10.57
N GLU A 52 -6.05 2.84 -10.86
CA GLU A 52 -7.26 2.27 -10.26
C GLU A 52 -7.10 2.07 -8.75
N ALA A 53 -5.94 1.59 -8.29
CA ALA A 53 -5.66 1.50 -6.87
C ALA A 53 -5.69 2.88 -6.19
N HIS A 54 -5.20 3.93 -6.86
CA HIS A 54 -5.26 5.28 -6.31
C HIS A 54 -6.70 5.80 -6.21
N GLU A 55 -7.56 5.51 -7.19
CA GLU A 55 -8.99 5.86 -7.13
C GLU A 55 -9.69 5.21 -5.94
N VAL A 56 -9.41 3.94 -5.64
CA VAL A 56 -9.93 3.29 -4.43
C VAL A 56 -9.48 4.02 -3.17
N LEU A 57 -8.19 4.39 -3.08
CA LEU A 57 -7.64 5.06 -1.90
C LEU A 57 -8.19 6.47 -1.67
N VAL A 58 -8.49 7.22 -2.72
CA VAL A 58 -9.07 8.57 -2.62
C VAL A 58 -10.53 8.53 -2.20
N ASN A 59 -11.22 7.42 -2.47
CA ASN A 59 -12.63 7.20 -2.13
C ASN A 59 -12.83 6.43 -0.81
N LEU A 60 -11.76 6.22 -0.03
CA LEU A 60 -11.81 5.68 1.34
C LEU A 60 -12.43 6.67 2.34
#